data_AF-A0A8T4GDH1-F1
#
_entry.id   AF-A0A8T4GDH1-F1
#
_cell.length_a   1.000
_cell.length_b   1.000
_cell.length_c   1.000
_cell.angle_alpha   90.00
_cell.angle_beta   90.00
_cell.angle_gamma   90.00
#
_symmetry.space_group_name_H-M   'P 1'
#
loop_
_entity.id
_entity.type
_entity.pdbx_description
1 polymer ?
#
loop_
_entity_poly.entity_id
_entity_poly.type
_entity_poly.pdbx_seq_one_letter_code
_entity_poly.pdbx_strand_id
1 'polypeptide(L)'
;MANSDDSSGGLYERRIGTPTTNDEVNGYWLFAFGVLVGLVGVVVFFLTEPATTARGIGYALAALAPPFVMLGAVIRFPLRRTGTTLGYLGAIASFGAVVWFVSIFPGGWLTASGDLGVISLYAVGLALVGLAGAVVPLLSDPVHDDYERMRSETSETAAERDATSAELESTREELAAAEERADDLDAEVAAARAETAALRESKARFELFEDAGGKPRWRLRHRNGNVIATSGQGYSSRGKAQQGLHSVRRNALGAGLLRIETAPEEAGTAAVDDGPEPEDAAEPGVAIPTEDDAAESEATFELFEDDAGEHRWRLRHDNGNIIGDSGEGYASRSNAKRALGRVREHAAAADYLRVDPAAFELFRDKGGQYRWRLIHENGNIIGDSGEGYSSRSKARQGLDSVRSNVADAPVEDLDESDGDDTRSAPATFELYEDNGGEYRWRLRHRNGNIIADSGEGYTSKSGAKDAIERVREYGPDAHVLDAGSAAFEIYEDASDEWRWRLRHRNGNIVADSGEGYTSRSAAVDAVTSVKRNAPGAAEETA
;
A
#
# COMPACT_ATOMS: atom_id res chain seq x y z
N MET A 1 35.64 -13.08 6.36
CA MET A 1 36.39 -14.27 6.83
C MET A 1 36.97 -14.94 5.59
N ALA A 2 38.26 -14.71 5.30
CA ALA A 2 38.95 -15.35 4.18
C ALA A 2 39.46 -16.71 4.66
N ASN A 3 38.97 -17.79 4.03
CA ASN A 3 39.40 -19.14 4.35
C ASN A 3 40.76 -19.39 3.69
N SER A 4 41.77 -19.56 4.52
CA SER A 4 43.11 -20.00 4.16
C SER A 4 43.07 -21.50 3.86
N ASP A 5 42.99 -21.88 2.58
CA ASP A 5 43.26 -23.26 2.16
C ASP A 5 43.86 -23.35 0.73
N ASP A 6 44.62 -22.33 0.32
CA ASP A 6 45.24 -22.26 -1.02
C ASP A 6 46.78 -22.30 -0.97
N SER A 7 47.34 -23.31 -0.30
CA SER A 7 48.79 -23.50 -0.30
C SER A 7 49.30 -24.52 -1.33
N SER A 8 48.47 -25.49 -1.74
CA SER A 8 48.84 -26.55 -2.69
C SER A 8 48.37 -26.29 -4.13
N GLY A 9 47.22 -25.61 -4.32
CA GLY A 9 46.67 -25.22 -5.62
C GLY A 9 47.52 -24.16 -6.32
N GLY A 10 47.84 -23.07 -5.61
CA GLY A 10 48.62 -21.96 -6.16
C GLY A 10 50.06 -22.28 -6.61
N LEU A 11 50.68 -23.38 -6.14
CA LEU A 11 52.01 -23.82 -6.63
C LEU A 11 51.90 -24.68 -7.90
N TYR A 12 50.90 -25.57 -7.96
CA TYR A 12 50.62 -26.39 -9.13
C TYR A 12 50.25 -25.51 -10.33
N GLU A 13 49.31 -24.58 -10.13
CA GLU A 13 48.83 -23.67 -11.17
C GLU A 13 49.94 -22.76 -11.71
N ARG A 14 50.85 -22.32 -10.83
CA ARG A 14 51.96 -21.43 -11.19
C ARG A 14 53.11 -22.12 -11.92
N ARG A 15 53.27 -23.45 -11.79
CA ARG A 15 54.46 -24.17 -12.28
C ARG A 15 54.16 -25.30 -13.26
N ILE A 16 52.94 -25.83 -13.29
CA ILE A 16 52.58 -27.04 -14.03
C ILE A 16 51.48 -26.72 -15.04
N GLY A 17 50.37 -26.10 -14.62
CA GLY A 17 49.28 -25.68 -15.50
C GLY A 17 47.95 -25.46 -14.77
N THR A 18 46.96 -24.91 -15.47
CA THR A 18 45.60 -24.69 -14.95
C THR A 18 44.89 -26.03 -14.77
N PRO A 19 44.56 -26.44 -13.53
CA PRO A 19 43.92 -27.72 -13.29
C PRO A 19 42.49 -27.74 -13.86
N THR A 20 42.10 -28.87 -14.44
CA THR A 20 40.72 -29.05 -14.94
C THR A 20 39.77 -29.53 -13.83
N THR A 21 40.32 -30.17 -12.80
CA THR A 21 39.59 -30.64 -11.61
C THR A 21 40.45 -30.48 -10.35
N ASN A 22 39.82 -30.37 -9.17
CA ASN A 22 40.53 -30.31 -7.90
C ASN A 22 41.30 -31.62 -7.59
N ASP A 23 40.81 -32.75 -8.11
CA ASP A 23 41.42 -34.06 -7.94
C ASP A 23 42.76 -34.18 -8.68
N GLU A 24 42.93 -33.47 -9.80
CA GLU A 24 44.18 -33.45 -10.57
C GLU A 24 45.36 -32.93 -9.73
N VAL A 25 45.14 -31.87 -8.96
CA VAL A 25 46.16 -31.25 -8.08
C VAL A 25 46.53 -32.20 -6.95
N ASN A 26 45.53 -32.78 -6.28
CA ASN A 26 45.73 -33.70 -5.16
C ASN A 26 46.42 -34.99 -5.60
N GLY A 27 46.01 -35.55 -6.75
CA GLY A 27 46.63 -36.74 -7.34
C GLY A 27 48.11 -36.52 -7.69
N TYR A 28 48.46 -35.35 -8.24
CA TYR A 28 49.85 -35.01 -8.53
C TYR A 28 50.72 -34.96 -7.26
N TRP A 29 50.27 -34.27 -6.21
CA TRP A 29 51.02 -34.18 -4.96
C TRP A 29 51.14 -35.55 -4.26
N LEU A 30 50.09 -36.37 -4.33
CA LEU A 30 50.11 -37.74 -3.80
C LEU A 30 51.10 -38.64 -4.55
N PHE A 31 51.15 -38.53 -5.88
CA PHE A 31 52.14 -39.23 -6.71
C PHE A 31 53.57 -38.80 -6.34
N ALA A 32 53.82 -37.48 -6.29
CA ALA A 32 55.13 -36.94 -5.95
C ALA A 32 55.57 -37.36 -4.53
N PHE A 33 54.64 -37.37 -3.58
CA PHE A 33 54.86 -37.86 -2.22
C PHE A 33 55.24 -39.35 -2.22
N GLY A 34 54.50 -40.20 -2.95
CA GLY A 34 54.79 -41.63 -3.07
C GLY A 34 56.20 -41.91 -3.63
N VAL A 35 56.59 -41.18 -4.68
CA VAL A 35 57.95 -41.27 -5.26
C VAL A 35 59.02 -40.86 -4.24
N LEU A 36 58.81 -39.76 -3.53
CA LEU A 36 59.73 -39.26 -2.51
C LEU A 36 59.90 -40.27 -1.35
N VAL A 37 58.79 -40.79 -0.83
CA VAL A 37 58.78 -41.80 0.25
C VAL A 37 59.53 -43.06 -0.19
N GLY A 38 59.32 -43.52 -1.43
CA GLY A 38 60.05 -44.66 -1.99
C GLY A 38 61.55 -44.41 -2.07
N LEU A 39 61.96 -43.25 -2.58
CA LEU A 39 63.38 -42.88 -2.69
C LEU A 39 64.05 -42.80 -1.32
N VAL A 40 63.39 -42.18 -0.33
CA VAL A 40 63.88 -42.14 1.06
C VAL A 40 64.00 -43.56 1.63
N GLY A 41 63.00 -44.42 1.40
CA GLY A 41 63.04 -45.82 1.83
C GLY A 41 64.23 -46.58 1.26
N VAL A 42 64.51 -46.41 -0.04
CA VAL A 42 65.67 -47.01 -0.72
C VAL A 42 67.00 -46.47 -0.17
N VAL A 43 67.11 -45.16 0.06
CA VAL A 43 68.32 -44.55 0.65
C VAL A 43 68.58 -45.10 2.06
N VAL A 44 67.54 -45.14 2.90
CA VAL A 44 67.64 -45.72 4.25
C VAL A 44 68.06 -47.18 4.17
N PHE A 45 67.50 -47.96 3.24
CA PHE A 45 67.86 -49.35 3.04
C PHE A 45 69.35 -49.54 2.67
N PHE A 46 69.90 -48.68 1.81
CA PHE A 46 71.31 -48.76 1.40
C PHE A 46 72.30 -48.30 2.48
N LEU A 47 71.92 -47.32 3.29
CA LEU A 47 72.79 -46.74 4.31
C LEU A 47 72.76 -47.49 5.66
N THR A 48 71.92 -48.52 5.79
CA THR A 48 71.73 -49.25 7.05
C THR A 48 72.25 -50.68 6.99
N GLU A 49 72.85 -51.11 8.10
CA GLU A 49 73.40 -52.46 8.21
C GLU A 49 72.29 -53.53 8.12
N PRO A 50 72.60 -54.71 7.56
CA PRO A 50 71.67 -55.84 7.54
C PRO A 50 71.14 -56.18 8.94
N ALA A 51 69.91 -56.70 9.00
CA ALA A 51 69.26 -57.14 10.24
C ALA A 51 69.06 -56.06 11.33
N THR A 52 69.10 -54.77 10.97
CA THR A 52 68.78 -53.66 11.88
C THR A 52 67.33 -53.17 11.75
N THR A 53 66.77 -52.58 12.80
CA THR A 53 65.45 -51.92 12.79
C THR A 53 65.39 -50.80 11.76
N ALA A 54 66.48 -50.03 11.60
CA ALA A 54 66.58 -48.94 10.64
C ALA A 54 66.40 -49.44 9.19
N ARG A 55 66.94 -50.62 8.86
CA ARG A 55 66.74 -51.24 7.55
C ARG A 55 65.31 -51.73 7.31
N GLY A 56 64.64 -52.20 8.37
CA GLY A 56 63.21 -52.53 8.35
C GLY A 56 62.32 -51.34 8.03
N ILE A 57 62.65 -50.16 8.57
CA ILE A 57 61.97 -48.90 8.22
C ILE A 57 62.18 -48.56 6.74
N GLY A 58 63.39 -48.78 6.21
CA GLY A 58 63.66 -48.64 4.77
C GLY A 58 62.74 -49.49 3.89
N TYR A 59 62.54 -50.77 4.26
CA TYR A 59 61.60 -51.65 3.57
C TYR A 59 60.15 -51.20 3.66
N ALA A 60 59.69 -50.76 4.83
CA ALA A 60 58.33 -50.28 5.01
C ALA A 60 58.04 -49.02 4.17
N LEU A 61 58.98 -48.06 4.16
CA LEU A 61 58.87 -46.86 3.33
C LEU A 61 58.89 -47.20 1.83
N ALA A 62 59.76 -48.10 1.40
CA ALA A 62 59.79 -48.56 0.02
C ALA A 62 58.49 -49.30 -0.39
N ALA A 63 57.88 -50.06 0.53
CA ALA A 63 56.60 -50.75 0.31
C ALA A 63 55.39 -49.81 0.32
N LEU A 64 55.47 -48.61 0.92
CA LEU A 64 54.40 -47.62 0.86
C LEU A 64 54.36 -46.86 -0.47
N ALA A 65 55.46 -46.82 -1.21
CA ALA A 65 55.54 -46.06 -2.45
C ALA A 65 54.56 -46.52 -3.54
N PRO A 66 54.42 -47.82 -3.87
CA PRO A 66 53.56 -48.25 -4.98
C PRO A 66 52.07 -47.90 -4.78
N PRO A 67 51.43 -48.11 -3.60
CA PRO A 67 50.05 -47.68 -3.37
C PRO A 67 49.83 -46.18 -3.55
N PHE A 68 50.74 -45.33 -3.03
CA PHE A 68 50.61 -43.87 -3.16
C PHE A 68 50.83 -43.39 -4.60
N VAL A 69 51.80 -43.97 -5.30
CA VAL A 69 52.05 -43.68 -6.72
C VAL A 69 50.86 -44.10 -7.59
N MET A 70 50.35 -45.31 -7.39
CA MET A 70 49.19 -45.81 -8.14
C MET A 70 47.93 -45.00 -7.83
N LEU A 71 47.64 -44.71 -6.56
CA LEU A 71 46.48 -43.91 -6.19
C LEU A 71 46.58 -42.48 -6.73
N GLY A 72 47.76 -41.85 -6.67
CA GLY A 72 47.99 -40.53 -7.25
C GLY A 72 47.79 -40.50 -8.76
N ALA A 73 48.20 -41.55 -9.47
CA ALA A 73 47.94 -41.70 -10.91
C ALA A 73 46.45 -41.93 -11.22
N VAL A 74 45.76 -42.73 -10.39
CA VAL A 74 44.32 -43.05 -10.52
C VAL A 74 43.46 -41.81 -10.32
N ILE A 75 43.70 -41.03 -9.26
CA ILE A 75 42.95 -39.80 -8.95
C ILE A 75 43.10 -38.73 -10.05
N ARG A 76 44.20 -38.77 -10.81
CA ARG A 76 44.43 -37.84 -11.92
C ARG A 76 43.51 -38.09 -13.13
N PHE A 77 42.98 -39.31 -13.26
CA PHE A 77 41.95 -39.57 -14.26
C PHE A 77 40.61 -39.01 -13.78
N PRO A 78 39.75 -38.49 -14.67
CA PRO A 78 38.40 -38.04 -14.33
C PRO A 78 37.51 -39.25 -14.05
N LEU A 79 37.76 -39.95 -12.95
CA LEU A 79 37.05 -41.16 -12.54
C LEU A 79 35.74 -40.79 -11.85
N ARG A 80 34.71 -41.62 -12.08
CA ARG A 80 33.48 -41.59 -11.30
C ARG A 80 33.81 -41.83 -9.82
N ARG A 81 32.93 -41.36 -8.91
CA ARG A 81 33.05 -41.57 -7.46
C ARG A 81 33.36 -43.04 -7.10
N THR A 82 32.80 -44.00 -7.83
CA THR A 82 33.04 -45.44 -7.64
C THR A 82 34.49 -45.87 -7.91
N GLY A 83 35.15 -45.29 -8.92
CA GLY A 83 36.56 -45.55 -9.19
C GLY A 83 37.45 -44.97 -8.12
N THR A 84 37.16 -43.74 -7.68
CA THR A 84 37.92 -43.07 -6.61
C THR A 84 37.77 -43.80 -5.27
N THR A 85 36.55 -44.23 -4.90
CA THR A 85 36.33 -45.00 -3.66
C THR A 85 37.03 -46.34 -3.68
N LEU A 86 37.00 -47.06 -4.81
CA LEU A 86 37.70 -48.34 -4.96
C LEU A 86 39.22 -48.16 -4.85
N GLY A 87 39.77 -47.08 -5.43
CA GLY A 87 41.17 -46.70 -5.31
C GLY A 87 41.58 -46.42 -3.86
N TYR A 88 40.80 -45.63 -3.13
CA TYR A 88 41.08 -45.35 -1.72
C TYR A 88 41.01 -46.61 -0.84
N LEU A 89 40.02 -47.48 -1.06
CA LEU A 89 39.91 -48.75 -0.34
C LEU A 89 41.14 -49.65 -0.57
N GLY A 90 41.60 -49.73 -1.82
CA GLY A 90 42.82 -50.48 -2.16
C GLY A 90 44.07 -49.91 -1.47
N ALA A 91 44.23 -48.59 -1.46
CA ALA A 91 45.37 -47.93 -0.82
C ALA A 91 45.36 -48.11 0.71
N ILE A 92 44.19 -48.02 1.36
CA ILE A 92 44.03 -48.27 2.81
C ILE A 92 44.40 -49.72 3.13
N ALA A 93 43.97 -50.69 2.32
CA ALA A 93 44.31 -52.10 2.50
C ALA A 93 45.84 -52.33 2.39
N SER A 94 46.49 -51.73 1.38
CA SER A 94 47.94 -51.83 1.23
C SER A 94 48.70 -51.14 2.38
N PHE A 95 48.25 -49.96 2.83
CA PHE A 95 48.85 -49.28 3.99
C PHE A 95 48.71 -50.13 5.26
N GLY A 96 47.52 -50.67 5.52
CA GLY A 96 47.25 -51.57 6.64
C GLY A 96 48.14 -52.82 6.61
N ALA A 97 48.40 -53.39 5.43
CA ALA A 97 49.32 -54.50 5.27
C ALA A 97 50.77 -54.12 5.63
N VAL A 98 51.25 -52.92 5.24
CA VAL A 98 52.60 -52.45 5.64
C VAL A 98 52.70 -52.22 7.14
N VAL A 99 51.68 -51.65 7.78
CA VAL A 99 51.65 -51.46 9.24
C VAL A 99 51.65 -52.81 9.96
N TRP A 100 50.82 -53.75 9.49
CA TRP A 100 50.75 -55.09 10.04
C TRP A 100 52.09 -55.84 9.89
N PHE A 101 52.75 -55.69 8.74
CA PHE A 101 54.08 -56.21 8.49
C PHE A 101 55.11 -55.68 9.49
N VAL A 102 55.17 -54.36 9.70
CA VAL A 102 56.11 -53.75 10.67
C VAL A 102 55.82 -54.21 12.10
N SER A 103 54.55 -54.42 12.45
CA SER A 103 54.15 -54.88 13.79
C SER A 103 54.59 -56.32 14.10
N ILE A 104 54.70 -57.20 13.10
CA ILE A 104 55.09 -58.60 13.30
C ILE A 104 56.62 -58.76 13.45
N PHE A 105 57.43 -57.82 12.94
CA PHE A 105 58.91 -57.95 12.90
C PHE A 105 59.68 -56.86 13.68
N PRO A 106 59.56 -56.77 15.03
CA PRO A 106 60.23 -55.74 15.81
C PRO A 106 61.73 -56.02 16.12
N GLY A 107 62.18 -57.28 16.06
CA GLY A 107 63.42 -57.73 16.73
C GLY A 107 64.50 -58.40 15.86
N GLY A 108 64.48 -58.23 14.54
CA GLY A 108 65.49 -58.78 13.63
C GLY A 108 64.86 -59.42 12.40
N TRP A 109 65.05 -58.77 11.25
CA TRP A 109 64.48 -59.13 9.96
C TRP A 109 65.23 -60.31 9.32
N LEU A 110 65.18 -61.48 9.95
CA LEU A 110 65.78 -62.72 9.46
C LEU A 110 64.76 -63.51 8.63
N THR A 111 65.12 -63.74 7.37
CA THR A 111 64.30 -64.31 6.29
C THR A 111 64.06 -65.81 6.49
N ALA A 112 62.85 -66.20 6.90
CA ALA A 112 62.35 -67.57 6.69
C ALA A 112 60.82 -67.71 6.58
N SER A 113 60.01 -66.71 6.94
CA SER A 113 58.55 -66.79 6.77
C SER A 113 57.98 -65.43 6.42
N GLY A 114 57.72 -65.19 5.13
CA GLY A 114 56.78 -64.15 4.73
C GLY A 114 55.39 -64.54 5.21
N ASP A 115 54.74 -63.68 5.99
CA ASP A 115 53.35 -63.93 6.38
C ASP A 115 52.47 -63.83 5.13
N LEU A 116 51.89 -64.97 4.74
CA LEU A 116 51.08 -65.06 3.53
C LEU A 116 49.83 -64.18 3.61
N GLY A 117 49.32 -63.91 4.81
CA GLY A 117 48.19 -63.00 5.04
C GLY A 117 48.55 -61.55 4.75
N VAL A 118 49.69 -61.07 5.25
CA VAL A 118 50.22 -59.72 4.97
C VAL A 118 50.44 -59.50 3.48
N ILE A 119 51.12 -60.46 2.82
CA ILE A 119 51.43 -60.37 1.38
C ILE A 119 50.13 -60.39 0.55
N SER A 120 49.17 -61.25 0.92
CA SER A 120 47.88 -61.33 0.23
C SER A 120 47.08 -60.04 0.37
N LEU A 121 47.01 -59.46 1.58
CA LEU A 121 46.31 -58.19 1.80
C LEU A 121 46.94 -57.05 1.01
N TYR A 122 48.28 -56.97 0.99
CA TYR A 122 49.01 -55.97 0.23
C TYR A 122 48.76 -56.12 -1.29
N ALA A 123 48.80 -57.35 -1.80
CA ALA A 123 48.55 -57.66 -3.22
C ALA A 123 47.10 -57.36 -3.63
N VAL A 124 46.12 -57.69 -2.78
CA VAL A 124 44.70 -57.34 -3.00
C VAL A 124 44.53 -55.82 -3.02
N GLY A 125 45.16 -55.10 -2.10
CA GLY A 125 45.13 -53.64 -2.08
C GLY A 125 45.65 -53.03 -3.39
N LEU A 126 46.81 -53.48 -3.88
CA LEU A 126 47.36 -53.02 -5.16
C LEU A 126 46.46 -53.38 -6.35
N ALA A 127 45.85 -54.57 -6.34
CA ALA A 127 44.93 -55.01 -7.39
C ALA A 127 43.67 -54.13 -7.45
N LEU A 128 43.11 -53.74 -6.30
CA LEU A 128 41.96 -52.83 -6.23
C LEU A 128 42.29 -51.44 -6.79
N VAL A 129 43.46 -50.88 -6.44
CA VAL A 129 43.91 -49.60 -7.00
C VAL A 129 44.11 -49.71 -8.52
N GLY A 130 44.70 -50.81 -8.99
CA GLY A 130 44.88 -51.06 -10.43
C GLY A 130 43.55 -51.18 -11.19
N LEU A 131 42.58 -51.89 -10.61
CA LEU A 131 41.26 -52.09 -11.22
C LEU A 131 40.46 -50.78 -11.30
N ALA A 132 40.59 -49.93 -10.27
CA ALA A 132 40.01 -48.59 -10.25
C ALA A 132 40.52 -47.73 -11.43
N GLY A 133 41.81 -47.78 -11.73
CA GLY A 133 42.41 -47.01 -12.83
C GLY A 133 42.18 -47.59 -14.22
N ALA A 134 42.14 -48.91 -14.37
CA ALA A 134 42.13 -49.55 -15.68
C ALA A 134 40.73 -49.95 -16.19
N VAL A 135 39.84 -50.38 -15.29
CA VAL A 135 38.56 -51.01 -15.68
C VAL A 135 37.39 -50.04 -15.56
N VAL A 136 37.37 -49.22 -14.51
CA VAL A 136 36.26 -48.28 -14.25
C VAL A 136 36.06 -47.26 -15.39
N PRO A 137 37.11 -46.67 -16.00
CA PRO A 137 36.94 -45.81 -17.18
C PRO A 137 36.29 -46.49 -18.37
N LEU A 138 36.59 -47.78 -18.61
CA LEU A 138 36.10 -48.52 -19.78
C LEU A 138 34.64 -48.93 -19.66
N LEU A 139 34.12 -49.01 -18.43
CA LEU A 139 32.72 -49.33 -18.15
C LEU A 139 31.82 -48.09 -18.03
N SER A 140 32.40 -46.90 -18.05
CA SER A 140 31.69 -45.63 -17.91
C SER A 140 31.49 -45.01 -19.30
N ASP A 141 30.26 -44.85 -19.76
CA ASP A 141 29.98 -44.11 -21.01
C ASP A 141 29.81 -42.61 -20.70
N PRO A 142 30.77 -41.75 -21.07
CA PRO A 142 30.72 -40.32 -20.75
C PRO A 142 29.64 -39.55 -21.53
N VAL A 143 29.13 -40.08 -22.65
CA VAL A 143 28.21 -39.36 -23.54
C VAL A 143 26.79 -39.34 -22.98
N HIS A 144 26.38 -40.37 -22.24
CA HIS A 144 25.03 -40.46 -21.70
C HIS A 144 24.79 -39.47 -20.55
N ASP A 145 25.77 -39.32 -19.65
CA ASP A 145 25.66 -38.42 -18.49
C ASP A 145 25.65 -36.95 -18.93
N ASP A 146 26.47 -36.57 -19.91
CA ASP A 146 26.48 -35.21 -20.47
C ASP A 146 25.16 -34.87 -21.17
N TYR A 147 24.51 -35.84 -21.81
CA TYR A 147 23.20 -35.66 -22.42
C TYR A 147 22.10 -35.43 -21.37
N GLU A 148 22.08 -36.20 -20.28
CA GLU A 148 21.12 -36.00 -19.19
C GLU A 148 21.32 -34.65 -18.49
N ARG A 149 22.56 -34.24 -18.29
CA ARG A 149 22.90 -32.93 -17.72
C ARG A 149 22.46 -31.77 -18.61
N MET A 150 22.76 -31.81 -19.91
CA MET A 150 22.30 -30.77 -20.82
C MET A 150 20.76 -30.72 -20.87
N ARG A 151 20.09 -31.87 -20.78
CA ARG A 151 18.63 -31.93 -20.75
C ARG A 151 18.05 -31.29 -19.49
N SER A 152 18.64 -31.52 -18.31
CA SER A 152 18.18 -30.90 -17.07
C SER A 152 18.39 -29.39 -17.09
N GLU A 153 19.57 -28.92 -17.51
CA GLU A 153 19.90 -27.49 -17.61
C GLU A 153 18.95 -26.77 -18.59
N THR A 154 18.60 -27.42 -19.71
CA THR A 154 17.63 -26.87 -20.67
C THR A 154 16.22 -26.78 -20.07
N SER A 155 15.81 -27.78 -19.29
CA SER A 155 14.48 -27.79 -18.65
C SER A 155 14.35 -26.74 -17.55
N GLU A 156 15.42 -26.53 -16.77
CA GLU A 156 15.47 -25.48 -15.75
C GLU A 156 15.42 -24.09 -16.40
N THR A 157 16.18 -23.89 -17.47
CA THR A 157 16.16 -22.63 -18.24
C THR A 157 14.78 -22.35 -18.84
N ALA A 158 14.09 -23.39 -19.34
CA ALA A 158 12.74 -23.25 -19.87
C ALA A 158 11.73 -22.88 -18.78
N ALA A 159 11.84 -23.50 -17.59
CA ALA A 159 10.99 -23.18 -16.45
C ALA A 159 11.21 -21.74 -15.93
N GLU A 160 12.48 -21.29 -15.87
CA GLU A 160 12.82 -19.92 -15.49
C GLU A 160 12.24 -18.91 -16.49
N ARG A 161 12.39 -19.16 -17.79
CA ARG A 161 11.79 -18.33 -18.84
C ARG A 161 10.26 -18.25 -18.71
N ASP A 162 9.60 -19.38 -18.47
CA ASP A 162 8.14 -19.42 -18.35
C ASP A 162 7.66 -18.67 -17.10
N ALA A 163 8.39 -18.75 -15.99
CA ALA A 163 8.13 -17.96 -14.79
C ALA A 163 8.30 -16.45 -15.05
N THR A 164 9.39 -16.04 -15.70
CA THR A 164 9.60 -14.64 -16.10
C THR A 164 8.52 -14.14 -17.06
N SER A 165 8.06 -14.99 -17.99
CA SER A 165 6.99 -14.64 -18.91
C SER A 165 5.65 -14.41 -18.18
N ALA A 166 5.33 -15.24 -17.19
CA ALA A 166 4.13 -15.07 -16.38
C ALA A 166 4.17 -13.80 -15.51
N GLU A 167 5.33 -13.50 -14.91
CA GLU A 167 5.54 -12.26 -14.15
C GLU A 167 5.38 -11.00 -15.04
N LEU A 168 5.89 -11.07 -16.27
CA LEU A 168 5.74 -9.99 -17.25
C LEU A 168 4.29 -9.79 -17.69
N GLU A 169 3.51 -10.86 -17.83
CA GLU A 169 2.08 -10.78 -18.14
C GLU A 169 1.29 -10.13 -17.00
N SER A 170 1.54 -10.56 -15.76
CA SER A 170 0.96 -9.93 -14.56
C SER A 170 1.27 -8.43 -14.49
N THR A 171 2.52 -8.04 -14.74
CA THR A 171 2.93 -6.63 -14.72
C THR A 171 2.24 -5.82 -15.82
N ARG A 172 1.99 -6.42 -17.00
CA ARG A 172 1.25 -5.76 -18.08
C ARG A 172 -0.22 -5.55 -17.73
N GLU A 173 -0.86 -6.51 -17.07
CA GLU A 173 -2.23 -6.36 -16.58
C GLU A 173 -2.33 -5.24 -15.52
N GLU A 174 -1.39 -5.21 -14.57
CA GLU A 174 -1.31 -4.14 -13.57
C GLU A 174 -1.10 -2.76 -14.21
N LEU A 175 -0.25 -2.67 -15.24
CA LEU A 175 -0.02 -1.45 -15.99
C LEU A 175 -1.28 -0.99 -16.73
N ALA A 176 -1.98 -1.89 -17.42
CA ALA A 176 -3.23 -1.56 -18.11
C ALA A 176 -4.30 -1.04 -17.12
N ALA A 177 -4.42 -1.67 -15.95
CA ALA A 177 -5.32 -1.20 -14.89
C ALA A 177 -4.89 0.14 -14.27
N ALA A 178 -3.60 0.47 -14.30
CA ALA A 178 -3.09 1.76 -13.87
C ALA A 178 -3.34 2.87 -14.90
N GLU A 179 -3.21 2.56 -16.18
CA GLU A 179 -3.54 3.46 -17.29
C GLU A 179 -5.04 3.81 -17.27
N GLU A 180 -5.94 2.82 -17.11
CA GLU A 180 -7.38 3.07 -16.99
C GLU A 180 -7.71 3.99 -15.79
N ARG A 181 -7.06 3.76 -14.63
CA ARG A 181 -7.21 4.64 -13.46
C ARG A 181 -6.69 6.06 -13.72
N ALA A 182 -5.64 6.22 -14.52
CA ALA A 182 -5.11 7.53 -14.87
C ALA A 182 -6.08 8.29 -15.79
N ASP A 183 -6.67 7.60 -16.78
CA ASP A 183 -7.68 8.19 -17.66
C ASP A 183 -8.94 8.63 -16.89
N ASP A 184 -9.39 7.82 -15.92
CA ASP A 184 -10.50 8.18 -15.03
C ASP A 184 -10.19 9.44 -14.21
N LEU A 185 -8.99 9.52 -13.63
CA LEU A 185 -8.55 10.69 -12.87
C LEU A 185 -8.45 11.94 -13.75
N ASP A 186 -7.95 11.81 -14.97
CA ASP A 186 -7.88 12.93 -15.92
C ASP A 186 -9.28 13.44 -16.28
N ALA A 187 -10.26 12.53 -16.43
CA ALA A 187 -11.65 12.89 -16.64
C ALA A 187 -12.26 13.61 -15.42
N GLU A 188 -11.94 13.17 -14.19
CA GLU A 188 -12.36 13.84 -12.95
C GLU A 188 -11.75 15.23 -12.83
N VAL A 189 -10.45 15.38 -13.11
CA VAL A 189 -9.77 16.67 -13.12
C VAL A 189 -10.38 17.60 -14.16
N ALA A 190 -10.71 17.10 -15.35
CA ALA A 190 -11.39 17.88 -16.38
C ALA A 190 -12.79 18.33 -15.92
N ALA A 191 -13.55 17.45 -15.27
CA ALA A 191 -14.86 17.79 -14.71
C ALA A 191 -14.76 18.84 -13.59
N ALA A 192 -13.82 18.69 -12.66
CA ALA A 192 -13.57 19.66 -11.59
C ALA A 192 -13.11 21.02 -12.16
N ARG A 193 -12.27 21.03 -13.20
CA ARG A 193 -11.90 22.25 -13.92
C ARG A 193 -13.11 22.90 -14.60
N ALA A 194 -14.01 22.11 -15.19
CA ALA A 194 -15.23 22.62 -15.79
C ALA A 194 -16.20 23.19 -14.73
N GLU A 195 -16.34 22.54 -13.58
CA GLU A 195 -17.14 23.01 -12.46
C GLU A 195 -16.59 24.32 -11.90
N THR A 196 -15.28 24.39 -11.63
CA THR A 196 -14.64 25.64 -11.18
C THR A 196 -14.71 26.75 -12.24
N ALA A 197 -14.71 26.42 -13.53
CA ALA A 197 -14.95 27.39 -14.60
C ALA A 197 -16.41 27.89 -14.58
N ALA A 198 -17.38 26.99 -14.40
CA ALA A 198 -18.79 27.33 -14.28
C ALA A 198 -19.09 28.18 -13.03
N LEU A 199 -18.44 27.89 -11.90
CA LEU A 199 -18.51 28.71 -10.67
C LEU A 199 -17.95 30.12 -10.89
N ARG A 200 -16.94 30.27 -11.77
CA ARG A 200 -16.39 31.58 -12.15
C ARG A 200 -17.27 32.33 -13.14
N GLU A 201 -18.18 31.67 -13.86
CA GLU A 201 -19.13 32.30 -14.79
C GLU A 201 -20.32 32.91 -14.03
N SER A 202 -20.10 34.09 -13.43
CA SER A 202 -21.15 34.77 -12.69
C SER A 202 -22.25 35.33 -13.62
N LYS A 203 -23.49 34.89 -13.39
CA LYS A 203 -24.71 35.44 -14.04
C LYS A 203 -25.17 36.78 -13.44
N ALA A 204 -24.42 37.30 -12.47
CA ALA A 204 -24.73 38.54 -11.76
C ALA A 204 -23.58 39.54 -11.90
N ARG A 205 -23.91 40.83 -11.83
CA ARG A 205 -22.96 41.94 -11.96
C ARG A 205 -23.06 42.84 -10.74
N PHE A 206 -21.91 43.25 -10.21
CA PHE A 206 -21.86 44.31 -9.21
C PHE A 206 -22.00 45.68 -9.87
N GLU A 207 -22.92 46.49 -9.34
CA GLU A 207 -23.16 47.86 -9.73
C GLU A 207 -22.78 48.78 -8.57
N LEU A 208 -21.93 49.76 -8.84
CA LEU A 208 -21.59 50.83 -7.90
C LEU A 208 -22.41 52.06 -8.25
N PHE A 209 -23.23 52.54 -7.32
CA PHE A 209 -24.15 53.65 -7.52
C PHE A 209 -24.14 54.58 -6.31
N GLU A 210 -24.67 55.79 -6.47
CA GLU A 210 -24.87 56.73 -5.36
C GLU A 210 -26.34 56.67 -4.94
N ASP A 211 -26.60 56.63 -3.64
CA ASP A 211 -27.95 56.68 -3.11
C ASP A 211 -28.54 58.11 -3.17
N ALA A 212 -29.80 58.26 -2.78
CA ALA A 212 -30.49 59.55 -2.78
C ALA A 212 -29.82 60.62 -1.86
N GLY A 213 -28.95 60.19 -0.93
CA GLY A 213 -28.15 61.06 -0.08
C GLY A 213 -26.74 61.32 -0.60
N GLY A 214 -26.41 60.90 -1.83
CA GLY A 214 -25.09 61.06 -2.44
C GLY A 214 -24.03 60.12 -1.86
N LYS A 215 -24.41 59.12 -1.05
CA LYS A 215 -23.46 58.15 -0.49
C LYS A 215 -23.26 56.99 -1.46
N PRO A 216 -22.00 56.62 -1.79
CA PRO A 216 -21.71 55.48 -2.64
C PRO A 216 -22.13 54.14 -1.99
N ARG A 217 -22.79 53.29 -2.77
CA ARG A 217 -23.26 51.95 -2.42
C ARG A 217 -22.96 50.96 -3.54
N TRP A 218 -22.87 49.68 -3.20
CA TRP A 218 -22.81 48.60 -4.19
C TRP A 218 -24.06 47.73 -4.11
N ARG A 219 -24.48 47.16 -5.24
CA ARG A 219 -25.49 46.11 -5.31
C ARG A 219 -25.10 45.03 -6.31
N LEU A 220 -25.45 43.79 -6.03
CA LEU A 220 -25.30 42.66 -6.95
C LEU A 220 -26.62 42.45 -7.67
N ARG A 221 -26.64 42.65 -8.99
CA ARG A 221 -27.82 42.45 -9.83
C ARG A 221 -27.66 41.22 -10.70
N HIS A 222 -28.61 40.31 -10.64
CA HIS A 222 -28.66 39.16 -11.55
C HIS A 222 -29.06 39.62 -12.96
N ARG A 223 -28.70 38.85 -14.00
CA ARG A 223 -29.07 39.15 -15.40
C ARG A 223 -30.58 39.28 -15.65
N ASN A 224 -31.43 38.71 -14.79
CA ASN A 224 -32.89 38.85 -14.87
C ASN A 224 -33.41 40.18 -14.30
N GLY A 225 -32.52 41.04 -13.80
CA GLY A 225 -32.86 42.34 -13.21
C GLY A 225 -33.05 42.34 -11.71
N ASN A 226 -33.12 41.18 -11.03
CA ASN A 226 -33.30 41.12 -9.58
C ASN A 226 -32.03 41.51 -8.83
N VAL A 227 -32.19 42.27 -7.75
CA VAL A 227 -31.10 42.58 -6.82
C VAL A 227 -30.98 41.42 -5.83
N ILE A 228 -29.79 40.82 -5.74
CA ILE A 228 -29.50 39.66 -4.88
C ILE A 228 -28.82 40.10 -3.58
N ALA A 229 -27.99 41.13 -3.63
CA ALA A 229 -27.28 41.66 -2.46
C ALA A 229 -27.07 43.17 -2.60
N THR A 230 -26.97 43.87 -1.48
CA THR A 230 -26.66 45.31 -1.42
C THR A 230 -25.75 45.58 -0.24
N SER A 231 -24.96 46.65 -0.30
CA SER A 231 -24.35 47.22 0.90
C SER A 231 -25.45 47.74 1.81
N GLY A 232 -25.59 47.17 3.01
CA GLY A 232 -26.62 47.57 3.98
C GLY A 232 -26.54 49.06 4.33
N GLN A 233 -25.33 49.61 4.38
CA GLN A 233 -25.05 51.04 4.61
C GLN A 233 -24.40 51.72 3.39
N GLY A 234 -24.45 53.06 3.38
CA GLY A 234 -23.78 53.91 2.40
C GLY A 234 -22.37 54.26 2.87
N TYR A 235 -21.37 54.08 2.00
CA TYR A 235 -19.98 54.34 2.32
C TYR A 235 -19.65 55.83 2.27
N SER A 236 -18.62 56.26 3.00
CA SER A 236 -18.13 57.64 2.99
C SER A 236 -17.38 58.04 1.71
N SER A 237 -16.92 57.08 0.90
CA SER A 237 -16.29 57.35 -0.39
C SER A 237 -16.43 56.20 -1.39
N ARG A 238 -16.27 56.51 -2.68
CA ARG A 238 -16.36 55.53 -3.78
C ARG A 238 -15.26 54.47 -3.69
N GLY A 239 -14.07 54.85 -3.20
CA GLY A 239 -12.96 53.93 -2.95
C GLY A 239 -13.24 52.93 -1.83
N LYS A 240 -13.83 53.38 -0.71
CA LYS A 240 -14.24 52.48 0.39
C LYS A 240 -15.33 51.50 -0.06
N ALA A 241 -16.28 51.96 -0.87
CA ALA A 241 -17.31 51.09 -1.45
C ALA A 241 -16.71 50.01 -2.40
N GLN A 242 -15.67 50.36 -3.17
CA GLN A 242 -14.94 49.39 -3.99
C GLN A 242 -14.14 48.39 -3.16
N GLN A 243 -13.52 48.82 -2.06
CA GLN A 243 -12.82 47.94 -1.12
C GLN A 243 -13.78 46.95 -0.45
N GLY A 244 -14.94 47.42 0.03
CA GLY A 244 -16.00 46.56 0.57
C GLY A 244 -16.49 45.53 -0.44
N LEU A 245 -16.71 45.97 -1.69
CA LEU A 245 -17.04 45.07 -2.80
C LEU A 245 -15.96 44.01 -3.05
N HIS A 246 -14.68 44.40 -3.03
CA HIS A 246 -13.57 43.47 -3.25
C HIS A 246 -13.47 42.42 -2.13
N SER A 247 -13.73 42.82 -0.88
CA SER A 247 -13.83 41.89 0.25
C SER A 247 -14.95 40.86 0.05
N VAL A 248 -16.15 41.31 -0.36
CA VAL A 248 -17.26 40.39 -0.65
C VAL A 248 -16.92 39.42 -1.77
N ARG A 249 -16.29 39.87 -2.87
CA ARG A 249 -15.88 39.00 -3.98
C ARG A 249 -14.88 37.92 -3.56
N ARG A 250 -13.98 38.23 -2.63
CA ARG A 250 -12.97 37.30 -2.13
C ARG A 250 -13.56 36.27 -1.18
N ASN A 251 -14.37 36.73 -0.23
CA ASN A 251 -14.83 35.90 0.88
C ASN A 251 -16.11 35.11 0.57
N ALA A 252 -16.92 35.53 -0.41
CA ALA A 252 -18.22 34.91 -0.68
C ALA A 252 -18.15 33.43 -1.10
N LEU A 253 -17.10 33.00 -1.81
CA LEU A 253 -16.97 31.60 -2.27
C LEU A 253 -16.58 30.63 -1.15
N GLY A 254 -16.00 31.13 -0.04
CA GLY A 254 -15.58 30.33 1.11
C GLY A 254 -16.37 30.61 2.40
N ALA A 255 -17.35 31.51 2.35
CA ALA A 255 -18.17 31.85 3.51
C ALA A 255 -19.22 30.76 3.77
N GLY A 256 -19.17 30.13 4.94
CA GLY A 256 -20.18 29.17 5.37
C GLY A 256 -21.55 29.82 5.61
N LEU A 257 -22.63 29.08 5.36
CA LEU A 257 -23.99 29.52 5.68
C LEU A 257 -24.27 29.27 7.17
N LEU A 258 -24.41 30.35 7.95
CA LEU A 258 -24.93 30.32 9.31
C LEU A 258 -26.42 30.64 9.29
N ARG A 259 -27.27 29.62 9.49
CA ARG A 259 -28.70 29.83 9.73
C ARG A 259 -28.90 30.22 11.19
N ILE A 260 -29.13 31.50 11.43
CA ILE A 260 -29.55 32.01 12.74
C ILE A 260 -31.07 31.99 12.74
N GLU A 261 -31.67 31.16 13.60
CA GLU A 261 -33.12 31.18 13.83
C GLU A 261 -33.46 32.29 14.80
N THR A 262 -33.66 33.49 14.27
CA THR A 262 -34.16 34.64 15.04
C THR A 262 -35.68 34.53 15.15
N ALA A 263 -36.22 34.51 16.37
CA ALA A 263 -37.66 34.53 16.60
C ALA A 263 -38.28 35.78 15.93
N PRO A 264 -39.49 35.68 15.33
CA PRO A 264 -40.07 36.75 14.51
C PRO A 264 -40.31 38.06 15.28
N GLU A 265 -40.37 38.03 16.61
CA GLU A 265 -40.49 39.23 17.44
C GLU A 265 -39.18 40.04 17.55
N GLU A 266 -38.01 39.42 17.37
CA GLU A 266 -36.70 40.09 17.40
C GLU A 266 -36.17 40.48 16.01
N ALA A 267 -36.67 39.84 14.94
CA ALA A 267 -36.28 40.17 13.56
C ALA A 267 -36.80 41.56 13.11
N GLY A 268 -37.88 42.05 13.73
CA GLY A 268 -38.48 43.35 13.40
C GLY A 268 -37.70 44.57 13.92
N THR A 269 -36.80 44.39 14.90
CA THR A 269 -36.04 45.48 15.54
C THR A 269 -34.58 45.56 15.10
N ALA A 270 -34.06 44.54 14.42
CA ALA A 270 -32.67 44.50 13.92
C ALA A 270 -32.47 45.22 12.56
N ALA A 271 -33.52 45.75 11.96
CA ALA A 271 -33.40 46.61 10.80
C ALA A 271 -33.16 48.06 11.27
N VAL A 272 -31.97 48.58 10.99
CA VAL A 272 -31.43 49.90 11.40
C VAL A 272 -30.67 49.86 12.74
N ASP A 273 -29.61 49.06 12.81
CA ASP A 273 -28.47 49.38 13.68
C ASP A 273 -27.56 50.37 12.93
N ASP A 274 -27.67 51.64 13.31
CA ASP A 274 -26.83 52.77 12.87
C ASP A 274 -25.67 52.95 13.88
N GLY A 275 -25.03 51.82 14.25
CA GLY A 275 -23.85 51.81 15.11
C GLY A 275 -22.69 52.62 14.51
N PRO A 276 -21.87 53.30 15.33
CA PRO A 276 -20.78 54.14 14.84
C PRO A 276 -19.76 53.32 14.04
N GLU A 277 -19.15 53.95 13.00
CA GLU A 277 -18.03 53.39 12.23
C GLU A 277 -16.99 52.79 13.21
N PRO A 278 -16.52 51.54 13.00
CA PRO A 278 -15.38 51.06 13.76
C PRO A 278 -14.19 51.98 13.49
N GLU A 279 -13.66 52.60 14.55
CA GLU A 279 -12.47 53.44 14.50
C GLU A 279 -11.31 52.61 13.93
N ASP A 280 -10.79 53.07 12.79
CA ASP A 280 -9.49 52.76 12.21
C ASP A 280 -8.93 51.35 12.49
N ALA A 281 -9.28 50.39 11.63
CA ALA A 281 -8.38 49.30 11.32
C ALA A 281 -7.15 49.92 10.64
N ALA A 282 -6.14 50.24 11.45
CA ALA A 282 -4.82 50.70 11.00
C ALA A 282 -4.34 49.84 9.82
N GLU A 283 -3.81 50.51 8.81
CA GLU A 283 -3.32 49.95 7.55
C GLU A 283 -2.60 48.61 7.74
N PRO A 284 -3.07 47.50 7.15
CA PRO A 284 -2.17 46.42 6.81
C PRO A 284 -1.63 46.71 5.40
N GLY A 285 -0.31 46.89 5.32
CA GLY A 285 0.41 47.01 4.07
C GLY A 285 0.07 45.84 3.15
N VAL A 286 -0.65 46.14 2.07
CA VAL A 286 -1.00 45.15 1.05
C VAL A 286 0.25 44.86 0.23
N ALA A 287 1.05 43.90 0.70
CA ALA A 287 1.89 43.12 -0.20
C ALA A 287 0.96 42.38 -1.16
N ILE A 288 1.21 42.54 -2.46
CA ILE A 288 0.55 41.74 -3.50
C ILE A 288 1.14 40.34 -3.39
N PRO A 289 0.37 39.31 -2.98
CA PRO A 289 0.85 37.94 -2.99
C PRO A 289 0.88 37.46 -4.45
N THR A 290 2.06 37.11 -4.95
CA THR A 290 2.22 36.41 -6.24
C THR A 290 1.84 34.93 -6.07
N GLU A 291 1.59 34.22 -7.18
CA GLU A 291 1.03 32.85 -7.23
C GLU A 291 1.83 31.73 -6.50
N ASP A 292 2.82 32.07 -5.68
CA ASP A 292 3.60 31.15 -4.84
C ASP A 292 3.18 31.13 -3.35
N ASP A 293 2.24 31.98 -2.91
CA ASP A 293 1.78 31.98 -1.51
C ASP A 293 0.70 30.92 -1.27
N ALA A 294 1.10 29.65 -1.29
CA ALA A 294 0.41 28.65 -0.47
C ALA A 294 0.54 29.13 0.99
N ALA A 295 -0.58 29.39 1.66
CA ALA A 295 -0.57 29.85 3.05
C ALA A 295 0.38 28.94 3.87
N GLU A 296 1.47 29.52 4.38
CA GLU A 296 2.41 28.80 5.24
C GLU A 296 1.61 28.23 6.41
N SER A 297 1.74 26.93 6.65
CA SER A 297 1.00 26.28 7.73
C SER A 297 1.52 26.74 9.07
N GLU A 298 0.60 27.17 9.94
CA GLU A 298 0.89 27.54 11.34
C GLU A 298 0.88 26.30 12.25
N ALA A 299 1.09 25.10 11.70
CA ALA A 299 1.11 23.86 12.44
C ALA A 299 2.22 22.91 11.98
N THR A 300 2.68 22.08 12.91
CA THR A 300 3.73 21.09 12.70
C THR A 300 3.24 19.72 13.14
N PHE A 301 3.50 18.70 12.32
CA PHE A 301 3.30 17.32 12.71
C PHE A 301 4.48 16.84 13.55
N GLU A 302 4.21 16.44 14.79
CA GLU A 302 5.18 15.80 15.68
C GLU A 302 4.96 14.28 15.65
N LEU A 303 6.00 13.52 15.25
CA LEU A 303 6.01 12.05 15.30
C LEU A 303 6.77 11.59 16.55
N PHE A 304 6.14 10.79 17.40
CA PHE A 304 6.72 10.31 18.66
C PHE A 304 6.38 8.84 18.95
N GLU A 305 7.13 8.21 19.85
CA GLU A 305 6.83 6.88 20.40
C GLU A 305 6.17 7.05 21.77
N ASP A 306 5.08 6.33 22.03
CA ASP A 306 4.40 6.36 23.32
C ASP A 306 5.04 5.40 24.33
N ASP A 307 4.55 5.45 25.58
CA ASP A 307 5.07 4.58 26.67
C ASP A 307 4.85 3.08 26.42
N ALA A 308 4.01 2.70 25.44
CA ALA A 308 3.75 1.33 25.03
C ALA A 308 4.65 0.87 23.86
N GLY A 309 5.54 1.73 23.36
CA GLY A 309 6.41 1.45 22.21
C GLY A 309 5.68 1.56 20.86
N GLU A 310 4.49 2.16 20.83
CA GLU A 310 3.72 2.41 19.62
C GLU A 310 4.03 3.81 19.08
N HIS A 311 4.12 3.94 17.76
CA HIS A 311 4.37 5.23 17.11
C HIS A 311 3.08 5.99 16.90
N ARG A 312 3.05 7.27 17.29
CA ARG A 312 1.91 8.17 17.14
C ARG A 312 2.33 9.47 16.48
N TRP A 313 1.36 10.19 15.93
CA TRP A 313 1.57 11.53 15.42
C TRP A 313 0.54 12.48 16.03
N ARG A 314 0.94 13.73 16.27
CA ARG A 314 0.04 14.83 16.62
C ARG A 314 0.31 16.03 15.73
N LEU A 315 -0.73 16.75 15.36
CA LEU A 315 -0.66 18.02 14.65
C LEU A 315 -0.78 19.14 15.69
N ARG A 316 0.30 19.89 15.86
CA ARG A 316 0.40 20.96 16.84
C ARG A 316 0.42 22.31 16.15
N HIS A 317 -0.46 23.20 16.53
CA HIS A 317 -0.44 24.59 16.08
C HIS A 317 0.64 25.37 16.83
N ASP A 318 1.21 26.40 16.19
CA ASP A 318 2.21 27.30 16.77
C ASP A 318 1.78 27.97 18.08
N ASN A 319 0.47 28.07 18.34
CA ASN A 319 -0.08 28.55 19.61
C ASN A 319 0.06 27.54 20.77
N GLY A 320 0.60 26.36 20.48
CA GLY A 320 0.84 25.29 21.44
C GLY A 320 -0.26 24.22 21.51
N ASN A 321 -1.44 24.46 20.91
CA ASN A 321 -2.57 23.55 20.99
C ASN A 321 -2.43 22.36 20.03
N ILE A 322 -2.83 21.19 20.50
CA ILE A 322 -2.95 20.00 19.65
C ILE A 322 -4.28 20.12 18.92
N ILE A 323 -4.21 20.23 17.60
CA ILE A 323 -5.40 20.39 16.76
C ILE A 323 -5.77 19.08 16.05
N GLY A 324 -5.01 18.00 16.21
CA GLY A 324 -5.38 16.65 15.79
C GLY A 324 -4.35 15.58 16.18
N ASP A 325 -4.79 14.34 16.36
CA ASP A 325 -3.94 13.18 16.71
C ASP A 325 -4.27 11.97 15.81
N SER A 326 -3.32 11.05 15.71
CA SER A 326 -3.46 9.71 15.15
C SER A 326 -4.64 8.89 15.69
N GLY A 327 -5.05 9.09 16.95
CA GLY A 327 -6.15 8.34 17.58
C GLY A 327 -5.88 6.87 17.89
N GLU A 328 -4.85 6.28 17.28
CA GLU A 328 -4.38 4.92 17.48
C GLU A 328 -2.84 4.85 17.46
N GLY A 329 -2.27 3.88 18.18
CA GLY A 329 -0.84 3.58 18.14
C GLY A 329 -0.46 2.73 16.92
N TYR A 330 0.60 3.11 16.22
CA TYR A 330 1.10 2.35 15.07
C TYR A 330 2.32 1.49 15.42
N ALA A 331 2.30 0.23 15.00
CA ALA A 331 3.42 -0.70 15.21
C ALA A 331 4.76 -0.32 14.54
N SER A 332 4.79 0.73 13.69
CA SER A 332 6.03 1.23 13.10
C SER A 332 5.94 2.70 12.72
N ARG A 333 7.07 3.41 12.79
CA ARG A 333 7.22 4.81 12.35
C ARG A 333 6.79 5.02 10.89
N SER A 334 7.02 4.01 10.05
CA SER A 334 6.61 4.03 8.63
C SER A 334 5.09 3.96 8.45
N ASN A 335 4.38 3.23 9.31
CA ASN A 335 2.91 3.19 9.31
C ASN A 335 2.33 4.54 9.75
N ALA A 336 2.88 5.13 10.81
CA ALA A 336 2.46 6.43 11.31
C ALA A 336 2.68 7.54 10.26
N LYS A 337 3.82 7.52 9.55
CA LYS A 337 4.09 8.45 8.45
C LYS A 337 3.12 8.29 7.28
N ARG A 338 2.75 7.06 6.92
CA ARG A 338 1.72 6.80 5.91
C ARG A 338 0.34 7.31 6.34
N ALA A 339 -0.01 7.17 7.62
CA ALA A 339 -1.26 7.70 8.16
C ALA A 339 -1.31 9.23 8.09
N LEU A 340 -0.24 9.89 8.52
CA LEU A 340 -0.06 11.34 8.39
C LEU A 340 -0.18 11.82 6.94
N GLY A 341 0.44 11.11 5.99
CA GLY A 341 0.33 11.43 4.55
C GLY A 341 -1.11 11.46 4.05
N ARG A 342 -1.96 10.52 4.51
CA ARG A 342 -3.40 10.50 4.19
C ARG A 342 -4.14 11.68 4.78
N VAL A 343 -3.76 12.15 5.97
CA VAL A 343 -4.36 13.37 6.55
C VAL A 343 -4.00 14.59 5.72
N ARG A 344 -2.74 14.74 5.28
CA ARG A 344 -2.33 15.85 4.40
C ARG A 344 -3.11 15.88 3.09
N GLU A 345 -3.30 14.71 2.49
CA GLU A 345 -3.96 14.56 1.19
C GLU A 345 -5.47 14.79 1.28
N HIS A 346 -6.11 14.34 2.36
CA HIS A 346 -7.57 14.32 2.45
C HIS A 346 -8.16 15.43 3.33
N ALA A 347 -7.40 16.04 4.26
CA ALA A 347 -7.97 17.02 5.19
C ALA A 347 -8.58 18.23 4.47
N ALA A 348 -7.91 18.80 3.45
CA ALA A 348 -8.42 19.97 2.72
C ALA A 348 -9.68 19.66 1.88
N ALA A 349 -9.79 18.44 1.36
CA ALA A 349 -10.89 17.99 0.51
C ALA A 349 -12.03 17.30 1.29
N ALA A 350 -11.81 16.97 2.57
CA ALA A 350 -12.78 16.26 3.39
C ALA A 350 -14.01 17.12 3.68
N ASP A 351 -15.19 16.66 3.30
CA ASP A 351 -16.45 17.33 3.67
C ASP A 351 -16.77 17.14 5.16
N TYR A 352 -17.58 18.06 5.72
CA TYR A 352 -18.17 17.86 7.04
C TYR A 352 -19.22 16.76 6.93
N LEU A 353 -19.04 15.65 7.66
CA LEU A 353 -20.06 14.62 7.80
C LEU A 353 -21.22 15.21 8.59
N ARG A 354 -22.25 15.70 7.90
CA ARG A 354 -23.51 16.05 8.51
C ARG A 354 -24.57 15.06 8.05
N VAL A 355 -24.77 14.02 8.85
CA VAL A 355 -26.00 13.22 8.80
C VAL A 355 -26.92 13.83 9.84
N ASP A 356 -27.67 14.86 9.46
CA ASP A 356 -28.57 15.57 10.36
C ASP A 356 -29.79 16.05 9.56
N PRO A 357 -30.87 15.26 9.50
CA PRO A 357 -31.02 13.89 10.00
C PRO A 357 -30.73 12.79 8.95
N ALA A 358 -30.48 13.13 7.68
CA ALA A 358 -30.12 12.16 6.65
C ALA A 358 -29.10 12.70 5.62
N ALA A 359 -28.34 11.80 5.00
CA ALA A 359 -27.37 12.12 3.95
C ALA A 359 -27.38 11.06 2.84
N PHE A 360 -27.15 11.49 1.60
CA PHE A 360 -26.95 10.58 0.47
C PHE A 360 -25.50 10.11 0.43
N GLU A 361 -25.26 8.81 0.48
CA GLU A 361 -23.96 8.21 0.20
C GLU A 361 -23.92 7.74 -1.25
N LEU A 362 -22.99 8.28 -2.05
CA LEU A 362 -22.73 7.81 -3.43
C LEU A 362 -21.49 6.90 -3.43
N PHE A 363 -21.66 5.63 -3.78
CA PHE A 363 -20.63 4.58 -3.68
C PHE A 363 -20.53 3.73 -4.96
N ARG A 364 -19.41 3.00 -5.11
CA ARG A 364 -19.22 2.00 -6.18
C ARG A 364 -19.45 0.59 -5.61
N ASP A 365 -20.32 -0.18 -6.24
CA ASP A 365 -20.63 -1.54 -5.83
C ASP A 365 -19.56 -2.57 -6.26
N LYS A 366 -19.72 -3.83 -5.83
CA LYS A 366 -18.80 -4.93 -6.18
C LYS A 366 -18.79 -5.25 -7.68
N GLY A 367 -19.82 -4.86 -8.42
CA GLY A 367 -19.92 -4.99 -9.87
C GLY A 367 -19.31 -3.81 -10.63
N GLY A 368 -18.72 -2.84 -9.92
CA GLY A 368 -18.12 -1.66 -10.51
C GLY A 368 -19.11 -0.58 -10.93
N GLN A 369 -20.40 -0.72 -10.63
CA GLN A 369 -21.44 0.26 -10.93
C GLN A 369 -21.55 1.28 -9.79
N TYR A 370 -21.93 2.51 -10.11
CA TYR A 370 -22.15 3.56 -9.12
C TYR A 370 -23.60 3.54 -8.64
N ARG A 371 -23.81 3.60 -7.33
CA ARG A 371 -25.12 3.64 -6.67
C ARG A 371 -25.13 4.73 -5.63
N TRP A 372 -26.31 5.11 -5.19
CA TRP A 372 -26.45 5.99 -4.04
C TRP A 372 -27.47 5.43 -3.06
N ARG A 373 -27.30 5.70 -1.77
CA ARG A 373 -28.28 5.38 -0.72
C ARG A 373 -28.51 6.58 0.18
N LEU A 374 -29.72 6.79 0.66
CA LEU A 374 -30.07 7.80 1.65
C LEU A 374 -30.02 7.15 3.04
N ILE A 375 -29.07 7.60 3.85
CA ILE A 375 -28.80 7.07 5.19
C ILE A 375 -29.32 8.08 6.21
N HIS A 376 -30.11 7.60 7.16
CA HIS A 376 -30.54 8.38 8.32
C HIS A 376 -29.47 8.33 9.43
N GLU A 377 -29.46 9.30 10.35
CA GLU A 377 -28.49 9.40 11.47
C GLU A 377 -28.40 8.15 12.35
N ASN A 378 -29.45 7.33 12.38
CA ASN A 378 -29.52 6.06 13.11
C ASN A 378 -28.90 4.87 12.32
N GLY A 379 -28.36 5.13 11.13
CA GLY A 379 -27.75 4.13 10.25
C GLY A 379 -28.71 3.39 9.33
N ASN A 380 -30.01 3.66 9.39
CA ASN A 380 -30.99 3.00 8.53
C ASN A 380 -30.93 3.57 7.11
N ILE A 381 -31.02 2.68 6.12
CA ILE A 381 -31.20 3.05 4.72
C ILE A 381 -32.69 3.33 4.53
N ILE A 382 -33.01 4.57 4.18
CA ILE A 382 -34.38 4.99 3.94
C ILE A 382 -34.68 5.18 2.45
N GLY A 383 -33.69 4.99 1.56
CA GLY A 383 -33.89 4.88 0.11
C GLY A 383 -32.59 4.56 -0.64
N ASP A 384 -32.68 3.96 -1.83
CA ASP A 384 -31.56 3.64 -2.74
C ASP A 384 -31.91 4.09 -4.18
N SER A 385 -30.89 4.24 -5.00
CA SER A 385 -30.96 4.37 -6.46
C SER A 385 -31.72 3.27 -7.20
N GLY A 386 -31.84 2.06 -6.62
CA GLY A 386 -32.49 0.88 -7.21
C GLY A 386 -31.75 0.23 -8.38
N GLU A 387 -31.16 1.04 -9.27
CA GLU A 387 -30.32 0.59 -10.38
C GLU A 387 -28.88 1.10 -10.28
N GLY A 388 -27.93 0.29 -10.76
CA GLY A 388 -26.52 0.67 -10.86
C GLY A 388 -26.26 1.57 -12.07
N TYR A 389 -25.67 2.73 -11.84
CA TYR A 389 -25.25 3.67 -12.88
C TYR A 389 -23.87 3.32 -13.45
N SER A 390 -23.70 3.54 -14.75
CA SER A 390 -22.42 3.25 -15.43
C SER A 390 -21.29 4.24 -15.10
N SER A 391 -21.57 5.32 -14.39
CA SER A 391 -20.59 6.38 -14.07
C SER A 391 -21.06 7.21 -12.89
N ARG A 392 -20.10 7.75 -12.14
CA ARG A 392 -20.31 8.69 -11.03
C ARG A 392 -21.21 9.88 -11.37
N SER A 393 -20.95 10.52 -12.52
CA SER A 393 -21.73 11.68 -12.98
C SER A 393 -23.22 11.34 -13.19
N LYS A 394 -23.52 10.18 -13.77
CA LYS A 394 -24.89 9.69 -13.94
C LYS A 394 -25.58 9.39 -12.60
N ALA A 395 -24.86 8.80 -11.64
CA ALA A 395 -25.40 8.59 -10.29
C ALA A 395 -25.73 9.92 -9.59
N ARG A 396 -24.88 10.95 -9.75
CA ARG A 396 -25.13 12.29 -9.22
C ARG A 396 -26.33 12.97 -9.90
N GLN A 397 -26.47 12.84 -11.22
CA GLN A 397 -27.65 13.32 -11.94
C GLN A 397 -28.94 12.63 -11.47
N GLY A 398 -28.88 11.32 -11.20
CA GLY A 398 -29.99 10.56 -10.61
C GLY A 398 -30.36 11.09 -9.23
N LEU A 399 -29.38 11.33 -8.37
CA LEU A 399 -29.56 11.92 -7.04
C LEU A 399 -30.16 13.33 -7.10
N ASP A 400 -29.64 14.21 -7.97
CA ASP A 400 -30.18 15.55 -8.13
C ASP A 400 -31.63 15.53 -8.67
N SER A 401 -31.97 14.52 -9.49
CA SER A 401 -33.35 14.26 -9.90
C SER A 401 -34.22 13.83 -8.71
N VAL A 402 -33.71 13.04 -7.77
CA VAL A 402 -34.47 12.71 -6.55
C VAL A 402 -34.70 13.97 -5.71
N ARG A 403 -33.64 14.72 -5.37
CA ARG A 403 -33.76 15.97 -4.59
C ARG A 403 -34.79 16.94 -5.16
N SER A 404 -34.82 17.08 -6.47
CA SER A 404 -35.70 18.03 -7.16
C SER A 404 -37.15 17.59 -7.23
N ASN A 405 -37.44 16.29 -7.12
CA ASN A 405 -38.78 15.74 -7.34
C ASN A 405 -39.42 15.16 -6.09
N VAL A 406 -38.64 14.88 -5.04
CA VAL A 406 -39.10 14.11 -3.88
C VAL A 406 -40.10 14.87 -3.02
N ALA A 407 -39.92 16.19 -2.80
CA ALA A 407 -40.73 16.98 -1.85
C ALA A 407 -42.25 16.95 -2.16
N ASP A 408 -42.61 17.08 -3.45
CA ASP A 408 -43.99 17.23 -3.90
C ASP A 408 -44.54 15.99 -4.66
N ALA A 409 -43.76 14.91 -4.76
CA ALA A 409 -44.15 13.72 -5.53
C ALA A 409 -45.35 13.02 -4.87
N PRO A 410 -46.52 12.84 -5.52
CA PRO A 410 -47.69 12.17 -4.95
C PRO A 410 -47.40 10.70 -4.60
N VAL A 411 -48.12 10.15 -3.61
CA VAL A 411 -48.09 8.71 -3.31
C VAL A 411 -49.28 8.03 -4.00
N GLU A 412 -49.00 7.09 -4.87
CA GLU A 412 -49.96 6.20 -5.53
C GLU A 412 -49.85 4.81 -4.90
N ASP A 413 -50.98 4.31 -4.42
CA ASP A 413 -51.10 3.01 -3.78
C ASP A 413 -51.57 1.99 -4.83
N LEU A 414 -50.64 1.18 -5.36
CA LEU A 414 -50.93 0.28 -6.48
C LEU A 414 -51.83 -0.90 -6.09
N ASP A 415 -51.99 -1.15 -4.79
CA ASP A 415 -52.86 -2.21 -4.27
C ASP A 415 -54.32 -1.73 -4.08
N GLU A 416 -54.55 -0.42 -3.98
CA GLU A 416 -55.85 0.19 -3.68
C GLU A 416 -56.40 1.11 -4.80
N SER A 417 -55.59 1.49 -5.78
CA SER A 417 -56.01 2.43 -6.82
C SER A 417 -56.55 1.76 -8.08
N ASP A 418 -57.81 2.06 -8.42
CA ASP A 418 -58.37 1.86 -9.75
C ASP A 418 -57.86 2.96 -10.70
N GLY A 419 -56.56 2.94 -11.03
CA GLY A 419 -55.96 3.60 -12.20
C GLY A 419 -56.40 5.03 -12.54
N ASP A 420 -56.48 5.95 -11.55
CA ASP A 420 -56.69 7.36 -11.86
C ASP A 420 -55.36 8.02 -12.24
N ASP A 421 -55.31 8.47 -13.49
CA ASP A 421 -54.14 8.92 -14.22
C ASP A 421 -53.77 10.36 -13.83
N THR A 422 -53.39 10.58 -12.55
CA THR A 422 -52.87 11.87 -12.10
C THR A 422 -51.39 12.03 -12.52
N ARG A 423 -51.10 11.89 -13.82
CA ARG A 423 -49.76 12.06 -14.43
C ARG A 423 -49.37 13.53 -14.68
N SER A 424 -49.70 14.43 -13.77
CA SER A 424 -49.22 15.83 -13.84
C SER A 424 -47.95 16.08 -13.02
N ALA A 425 -47.62 15.20 -12.06
CA ALA A 425 -46.42 15.35 -11.25
C ALA A 425 -45.15 14.90 -11.99
N PRO A 426 -43.98 15.52 -11.71
CA PRO A 426 -42.72 15.15 -12.36
C PRO A 426 -42.20 13.77 -11.93
N ALA A 427 -42.52 13.34 -10.71
CA ALA A 427 -42.32 11.97 -10.22
C ALA A 427 -43.45 11.56 -9.26
N THR A 428 -43.70 10.25 -9.14
CA THR A 428 -44.74 9.64 -8.30
C THR A 428 -44.13 8.51 -7.46
N PHE A 429 -44.43 8.48 -6.16
CA PHE A 429 -44.15 7.35 -5.29
C PHE A 429 -45.18 6.25 -5.52
N GLU A 430 -44.76 5.12 -6.06
CA GLU A 430 -45.57 3.91 -6.21
C GLU A 430 -45.34 3.01 -4.98
N LEU A 431 -46.36 2.81 -4.15
CA LEU A 431 -46.37 1.87 -3.03
C LEU A 431 -47.03 0.56 -3.49
N TYR A 432 -46.36 -0.57 -3.28
CA TYR A 432 -46.84 -1.89 -3.71
C TYR A 432 -46.39 -3.01 -2.75
N GLU A 433 -47.19 -4.07 -2.66
CA GLU A 433 -46.78 -5.33 -2.03
C GLU A 433 -45.96 -6.18 -3.02
N ASP A 434 -44.82 -6.68 -2.57
CA ASP A 434 -43.96 -7.55 -3.36
C ASP A 434 -44.43 -9.02 -3.32
N ASN A 435 -43.83 -9.89 -4.14
CA ASN A 435 -44.18 -11.32 -4.14
C ASN A 435 -43.89 -12.05 -2.82
N GLY A 436 -43.13 -11.44 -1.91
CA GLY A 436 -42.81 -11.95 -0.58
C GLY A 436 -43.78 -11.50 0.51
N GLY A 437 -44.78 -10.66 0.18
CA GLY A 437 -45.70 -10.06 1.14
C GLY A 437 -45.10 -8.89 1.91
N GLU A 438 -43.98 -8.34 1.46
CA GLU A 438 -43.36 -7.13 2.01
C GLU A 438 -43.81 -5.90 1.21
N TYR A 439 -44.09 -4.81 1.90
CA TYR A 439 -44.42 -3.54 1.28
C TYR A 439 -43.16 -2.82 0.82
N ARG A 440 -43.12 -2.37 -0.43
CA ARG A 440 -42.03 -1.58 -0.99
C ARG A 440 -42.56 -0.32 -1.66
N TRP A 441 -41.70 0.68 -1.76
CA TRP A 441 -42.01 1.88 -2.52
C TRP A 441 -40.94 2.11 -3.58
N ARG A 442 -41.33 2.73 -4.69
CA ARG A 442 -40.39 3.23 -5.71
C ARG A 442 -40.83 4.59 -6.22
N LEU A 443 -39.89 5.49 -6.42
CA LEU A 443 -40.12 6.80 -7.01
C LEU A 443 -39.92 6.69 -8.53
N ARG A 444 -41.01 6.77 -9.29
CA ARG A 444 -40.98 6.76 -10.75
C ARG A 444 -41.06 8.18 -11.28
N HIS A 445 -40.09 8.56 -12.10
CA HIS A 445 -40.15 9.82 -12.84
C HIS A 445 -41.10 9.69 -14.04
N ARG A 446 -41.70 10.80 -14.49
CA ARG A 446 -42.67 10.84 -15.62
C ARG A 446 -42.16 10.26 -16.95
N ASN A 447 -40.85 10.10 -17.11
CA ASN A 447 -40.23 9.46 -18.28
C ASN A 447 -40.25 7.92 -18.21
N GLY A 448 -40.77 7.33 -17.13
CA GLY A 448 -40.85 5.90 -16.91
C GLY A 448 -39.72 5.32 -16.06
N ASN A 449 -38.63 6.07 -15.83
CA ASN A 449 -37.47 5.58 -15.09
C ASN A 449 -37.75 5.55 -13.58
N ILE A 450 -37.28 4.50 -12.91
CA ILE A 450 -37.19 4.46 -11.46
C ILE A 450 -35.97 5.29 -11.06
N ILE A 451 -36.19 6.31 -10.25
CA ILE A 451 -35.11 7.19 -9.78
C ILE A 451 -34.74 6.93 -8.32
N ALA A 452 -35.62 6.29 -7.54
CA ALA A 452 -35.32 5.80 -6.18
C ALA A 452 -36.21 4.60 -5.83
N ASP A 453 -35.79 3.75 -4.91
CA ASP A 453 -36.63 2.74 -4.25
C ASP A 453 -36.30 2.60 -2.76
N SER A 454 -37.08 1.76 -2.06
CA SER A 454 -36.96 1.56 -0.62
C SER A 454 -35.67 0.88 -0.18
N GLY A 455 -34.91 0.24 -1.06
CA GLY A 455 -33.73 -0.58 -0.75
C GLY A 455 -34.03 -1.87 0.04
N GLU A 456 -35.03 -1.84 0.92
CA GLU A 456 -35.49 -2.93 1.78
C GLU A 456 -37.01 -3.10 1.70
N GLY A 457 -37.51 -4.27 2.13
CA GLY A 457 -38.94 -4.54 2.27
C GLY A 457 -39.46 -4.18 3.68
N TYR A 458 -40.66 -3.60 3.75
CA TYR A 458 -41.33 -3.28 5.00
C TYR A 458 -42.37 -4.33 5.36
N THR A 459 -42.44 -4.73 6.62
CA THR A 459 -43.43 -5.70 7.11
C THR A 459 -44.86 -5.15 7.19
N SER A 460 -45.03 -3.84 6.99
CA SER A 460 -46.33 -3.19 7.00
C SER A 460 -46.41 -2.02 6.04
N LYS A 461 -47.60 -1.81 5.49
CA LYS A 461 -47.92 -0.70 4.59
C LYS A 461 -47.69 0.67 5.23
N SER A 462 -48.01 0.79 6.52
CA SER A 462 -47.72 1.99 7.31
C SER A 462 -46.22 2.27 7.40
N GLY A 463 -45.40 1.24 7.63
CA GLY A 463 -43.94 1.41 7.68
C GLY A 463 -43.35 1.91 6.37
N ALA A 464 -43.87 1.44 5.24
CA ALA A 464 -43.49 1.94 3.92
C ALA A 464 -43.94 3.40 3.68
N LYS A 465 -45.14 3.79 4.15
CA LYS A 465 -45.62 5.19 4.10
C LYS A 465 -44.75 6.11 4.97
N ASP A 466 -44.41 5.70 6.18
CA ASP A 466 -43.52 6.46 7.07
C ASP A 466 -42.11 6.64 6.45
N ALA A 467 -41.63 5.65 5.69
CA ALA A 467 -40.38 5.77 4.96
C ALA A 467 -40.47 6.80 3.82
N ILE A 468 -41.55 6.79 3.06
CA ILE A 468 -41.81 7.82 2.02
C ILE A 468 -41.83 9.22 2.65
N GLU A 469 -42.47 9.39 3.81
CA GLU A 469 -42.51 10.68 4.51
C GLU A 469 -41.11 11.15 4.90
N ARG A 470 -40.26 10.28 5.46
CA ARG A 470 -38.86 10.61 5.78
C ARG A 470 -38.05 10.97 4.53
N VAL A 471 -38.26 10.27 3.42
CA VAL A 471 -37.59 10.55 2.15
C VAL A 471 -38.02 11.90 1.59
N ARG A 472 -39.31 12.27 1.71
CA ARG A 472 -39.82 13.60 1.35
C ARG A 472 -39.28 14.71 2.24
N GLU A 473 -39.21 14.46 3.54
CA GLU A 473 -38.75 15.44 4.53
C GLU A 473 -37.25 15.72 4.40
N TYR A 474 -36.44 14.67 4.26
CA TYR A 474 -34.98 14.80 4.32
C TYR A 474 -34.31 14.84 2.95
N GLY A 475 -34.94 14.23 1.94
CA GLY A 475 -34.38 14.13 0.59
C GLY A 475 -33.97 15.45 -0.07
N PRO A 476 -34.76 16.55 0.03
CA PRO A 476 -34.41 17.82 -0.62
C PRO A 476 -33.11 18.46 -0.09
N ASP A 477 -32.86 18.35 1.22
CA ASP A 477 -31.76 19.03 1.92
C ASP A 477 -30.59 18.10 2.29
N ALA A 478 -30.76 16.77 2.17
CA ALA A 478 -29.74 15.78 2.48
C ALA A 478 -28.46 16.01 1.69
N HIS A 479 -27.30 16.03 2.35
CA HIS A 479 -25.99 16.28 1.73
C HIS A 479 -25.49 15.06 0.93
N VAL A 480 -24.69 15.26 -0.13
CA VAL A 480 -24.07 14.13 -0.87
C VAL A 480 -22.70 13.85 -0.27
N LEU A 481 -22.51 12.64 0.21
CA LEU A 481 -21.23 12.08 0.59
C LEU A 481 -20.62 11.38 -0.63
N ASP A 482 -19.45 11.84 -1.03
CA ASP A 482 -18.67 11.30 -2.14
C ASP A 482 -17.73 10.19 -1.64
N ALA A 483 -17.88 8.95 -2.14
CA ALA A 483 -17.00 7.82 -1.79
C ALA A 483 -15.49 7.99 -2.09
N GLY A 484 -15.03 9.14 -2.58
CA GLY A 484 -13.61 9.47 -2.74
C GLY A 484 -12.94 10.14 -1.52
N SER A 485 -13.70 10.76 -0.61
CA SER A 485 -13.14 11.61 0.46
C SER A 485 -13.36 11.03 1.86
N ALA A 486 -12.33 11.09 2.71
CA ALA A 486 -12.51 10.97 4.17
C ALA A 486 -13.44 12.11 4.65
N ALA A 487 -14.21 11.89 5.71
CA ALA A 487 -15.16 12.89 6.21
C ALA A 487 -14.94 13.19 7.69
N PHE A 488 -15.07 14.46 8.07
CA PHE A 488 -15.01 14.88 9.47
C PHE A 488 -16.35 14.65 10.14
N GLU A 489 -16.42 13.71 11.07
CA GLU A 489 -17.55 13.51 11.97
C GLU A 489 -17.35 14.32 13.23
N ILE A 490 -18.33 15.14 13.61
CA ILE A 490 -18.38 15.85 14.89
C ILE A 490 -19.46 15.19 15.73
N TYR A 491 -19.12 14.74 16.92
CA TYR A 491 -20.02 14.01 17.80
C TYR A 491 -19.82 14.41 19.27
N GLU A 492 -20.82 14.17 20.10
CA GLU A 492 -20.76 14.32 21.56
C GLU A 492 -20.37 12.97 22.18
N ASP A 493 -19.40 12.98 23.09
CA ASP A 493 -18.93 11.77 23.75
C ASP A 493 -19.74 11.45 25.03
N ALA A 494 -19.41 10.33 25.69
CA ALA A 494 -20.11 9.89 26.91
C ALA A 494 -19.87 10.80 28.14
N SER A 495 -19.04 11.84 28.00
CA SER A 495 -18.72 12.84 29.03
C SER A 495 -19.31 14.22 28.70
N ASP A 496 -20.25 14.30 27.75
CA ASP A 496 -20.88 15.53 27.25
C ASP A 496 -19.85 16.53 26.64
N GLU A 497 -18.70 16.03 26.17
CA GLU A 497 -17.69 16.81 25.46
C GLU A 497 -17.80 16.59 23.95
N TRP A 498 -17.64 17.66 23.17
CA TRP A 498 -17.68 17.60 21.72
C TRP A 498 -16.33 17.13 21.17
N ARG A 499 -16.34 16.13 20.31
CA ARG A 499 -15.14 15.59 19.65
C ARG A 499 -15.33 15.56 18.15
N TRP A 500 -14.22 15.45 17.42
CA TRP A 500 -14.26 15.19 15.99
C TRP A 500 -13.35 14.01 15.63
N ARG A 501 -13.71 13.30 14.57
CA ARG A 501 -12.85 12.28 13.95
C ARG A 501 -12.94 12.32 12.43
N LEU A 502 -11.81 12.18 11.79
CA LEU A 502 -11.70 11.99 10.35
C LEU A 502 -11.86 10.50 10.05
N ARG A 503 -13.03 10.10 9.55
CA ARG A 503 -13.29 8.71 9.16
C ARG A 503 -13.02 8.49 7.69
N HIS A 504 -12.23 7.47 7.41
CA HIS A 504 -12.10 6.92 6.07
C HIS A 504 -13.18 5.85 5.84
N ARG A 505 -13.62 5.68 4.60
CA ARG A 505 -14.75 4.80 4.22
C ARG A 505 -14.55 3.31 4.51
N ASN A 506 -13.35 2.88 4.90
CA ASN A 506 -13.11 1.50 5.38
C ASN A 506 -13.44 1.32 6.87
N GLY A 507 -13.96 2.36 7.53
CA GLY A 507 -14.26 2.38 8.96
C GLY A 507 -13.08 2.82 9.83
N ASN A 508 -11.90 3.02 9.24
CA ASN A 508 -10.72 3.44 9.99
C ASN A 508 -10.82 4.91 10.34
N ILE A 509 -10.55 5.22 11.60
CA ILE A 509 -10.29 6.57 12.07
C ILE A 509 -8.88 6.92 11.59
N VAL A 510 -8.77 7.99 10.82
CA VAL A 510 -7.48 8.46 10.28
C VAL A 510 -6.89 9.53 11.17
N ALA A 511 -7.74 10.32 11.82
CA ALA A 511 -7.37 11.35 12.79
C ALA A 511 -8.53 11.60 13.75
N ASP A 512 -8.25 12.06 14.96
CA ASP A 512 -9.27 12.59 15.87
C ASP A 512 -8.79 13.84 16.63
N SER A 513 -9.68 14.41 17.43
CA SER A 513 -9.44 15.65 18.16
C SER A 513 -8.39 15.56 19.27
N GLY A 514 -8.06 14.36 19.77
CA GLY A 514 -7.18 14.13 20.93
C GLY A 514 -7.77 14.61 22.27
N GLU A 515 -8.47 15.74 22.27
CA GLU A 515 -9.14 16.37 23.40
C GLU A 515 -10.65 16.54 23.16
N GLY A 516 -11.40 16.76 24.25
CA GLY A 516 -12.82 17.10 24.21
C GLY A 516 -13.03 18.62 24.25
N TYR A 517 -13.98 19.12 23.47
CA TYR A 517 -14.33 20.53 23.40
C TYR A 517 -15.61 20.81 24.19
N THR A 518 -15.65 21.95 24.89
CA THR A 518 -16.82 22.37 25.68
C THR A 518 -18.02 22.81 24.85
N SER A 519 -17.86 22.94 23.53
CA SER A 519 -18.94 23.30 22.61
C SER A 519 -18.70 22.76 21.21
N ARG A 520 -19.80 22.50 20.49
CA ARG A 520 -19.78 22.10 19.07
C ARG A 520 -19.03 23.09 18.20
N SER A 521 -19.19 24.39 18.45
CA SER A 521 -18.51 25.45 17.70
C SER A 521 -16.99 25.35 17.84
N ALA A 522 -16.49 25.09 19.05
CA ALA A 522 -15.06 24.88 19.27
C ALA A 522 -14.52 23.64 18.51
N ALA A 523 -15.29 22.55 18.45
CA ALA A 523 -14.94 21.39 17.64
C ALA A 523 -14.93 21.70 16.12
N VAL A 524 -15.85 22.54 15.64
CA VAL A 524 -15.89 23.00 14.25
C VAL A 524 -14.69 23.91 13.92
N ASP A 525 -14.33 24.81 14.83
CA ASP A 525 -13.17 25.69 14.68
C ASP A 525 -11.87 24.89 14.64
N ALA A 526 -11.77 23.83 15.45
CA ALA A 526 -10.67 22.88 15.42
C ALA A 526 -10.57 22.16 14.06
N VAL A 527 -11.68 21.62 13.53
CA VAL A 527 -11.71 21.01 12.19
C VAL A 527 -11.30 22.02 11.11
N THR A 528 -11.77 23.26 11.21
CA THR A 528 -11.41 24.34 10.26
C THR A 528 -9.91 24.64 10.31
N SER A 529 -9.31 24.60 11.50
CA SER A 529 -7.87 24.73 11.69
C SER A 529 -7.10 23.56 11.07
N VAL A 530 -7.58 22.32 11.24
CA VAL A 530 -6.99 21.13 10.61
C VAL A 530 -7.05 21.22 9.09
N LYS A 531 -8.21 21.59 8.51
CA LYS A 531 -8.38 21.76 7.05
C LYS A 531 -7.42 22.79 6.47
N ARG A 532 -7.15 23.86 7.21
CA ARG A 532 -6.25 24.94 6.80
C ARG A 532 -4.79 24.54 6.89
N ASN A 533 -4.38 23.91 7.99
CA ASN A 533 -2.98 23.75 8.34
C ASN A 533 -2.39 22.38 7.96
N ALA A 534 -3.18 21.31 7.96
CA ALA A 534 -2.67 19.96 7.69
C ALA A 534 -1.97 19.80 6.31
N PRO A 535 -2.46 20.37 5.19
CA PRO A 535 -1.81 20.18 3.89
C PRO A 535 -0.38 20.73 3.83
N GLY A 536 -0.13 21.87 4.50
CA GLY A 536 1.14 22.60 4.46
C GLY A 536 2.06 22.40 5.67
N ALA A 537 1.66 21.65 6.69
CA ALA A 537 2.39 21.53 7.96
C ALA A 537 3.81 20.95 7.76
N ALA A 538 4.81 21.33 8.55
CA ALA A 538 6.11 20.66 8.53
C ALA A 538 6.07 19.31 9.26
N GLU A 539 7.04 18.42 9.02
CA GLU A 539 7.21 17.17 9.79
C GLU A 539 8.41 17.32 10.73
N GLU A 540 8.18 17.19 12.04
CA GLU A 540 9.22 17.07 13.05
C GLU A 540 9.18 15.68 13.69
N THR A 541 10.35 15.14 13.97
CA THR A 541 10.47 13.83 14.61
C THR A 541 11.27 13.99 15.88
N ALA A 542 10.67 13.60 17.00
CA ALA A 542 11.29 13.59 18.31
C ALA A 542 12.35 12.49 18.45
#